data_AF-A0A4S8QGG6-F1
#
_entry.id   AF-A0A4S8QGG6-F1
#
_cell.length_a   1.000
_cell.length_b   1.000
_cell.length_c   1.000
_cell.angle_alpha   90.00
_cell.angle_beta   90.00
_cell.angle_gamma   90.00
#
_symmetry.space_group_name_H-M   'P 1'
#
loop_
_entity.id
_entity.type
_entity.pdbx_description
1 polymer ?
#
loop_
_entity_poly.entity_id
_entity_poly.type
_entity_poly.pdbx_seq_one_letter_code
_entity_poly.pdbx_strand_id
1 'polypeptide(L)'
;MAKTAFDLPPGGERRMGSFKRGPAAFTVFKISGHPAPNRYRVDCDDGNGPNEVCTFSNKPGEPTKWRGAWNGDEWCQWIQEQARKVIAEA
;
A
#
# COMPACT_ATOMS: atom_id res chain seq x y z
N MET A 1 -6.01 -5.27 27.26
CA MET A 1 -6.07 -5.98 25.96
C MET A 1 -5.95 -4.91 24.88
N ALA A 2 -4.80 -4.84 24.20
CA ALA A 2 -4.54 -3.80 23.22
C ALA A 2 -5.38 -4.07 21.97
N LYS A 3 -6.21 -3.10 21.60
CA LYS A 3 -7.05 -3.15 20.41
C LYS A 3 -6.13 -3.17 19.17
N THR A 4 -5.87 -4.36 18.63
CA THR A 4 -5.35 -4.51 17.27
C THR A 4 -6.34 -3.89 16.29
N ALA A 5 -5.85 -3.36 15.16
CA ALA A 5 -6.52 -2.53 14.14
C ALA A 5 -7.85 -3.03 13.50
N PHE A 6 -8.61 -3.91 14.15
CA PHE A 6 -9.88 -4.49 13.73
C PHE A 6 -11.14 -3.72 14.20
N ASP A 7 -10.99 -2.52 14.77
CA ASP A 7 -12.07 -1.66 15.27
C ASP A 7 -12.32 -0.47 14.30
N LEU A 8 -12.55 -0.74 13.01
CA LEU A 8 -12.71 0.31 11.97
C LEU A 8 -14.17 0.55 11.57
N PRO A 9 -14.72 1.76 11.84
CA PRO A 9 -15.85 2.34 11.12
C PRO A 9 -15.47 3.70 10.45
N PRO A 10 -16.40 4.36 9.74
CA PRO A 10 -16.30 4.68 8.31
C PRO A 10 -15.11 5.61 7.96
N GLY A 11 -14.25 5.15 7.06
CA GLY A 11 -12.92 5.74 6.79
C GLY A 11 -11.78 4.73 6.77
N GLY A 12 -12.09 3.42 6.84
CA GLY A 12 -11.15 2.35 7.13
C GLY A 12 -10.21 1.98 5.99
N GLU A 13 -9.01 1.58 6.38
CA GLU A 13 -8.09 0.83 5.54
C GLU A 13 -8.36 -0.68 5.66
N ARG A 14 -8.45 -1.37 4.53
CA ARG A 14 -8.58 -2.82 4.47
C ARG A 14 -7.28 -3.41 3.93
N ARG A 15 -6.67 -4.36 4.64
CA ARG A 15 -5.55 -5.12 4.09
C ARG A 15 -6.02 -5.98 2.91
N MET A 16 -5.37 -5.84 1.76
CA MET A 16 -5.66 -6.60 0.53
C MET A 16 -4.74 -7.81 0.40
N GLY A 17 -3.48 -7.68 0.83
CA GLY A 17 -2.51 -8.77 0.77
C GLY A 17 -1.09 -8.26 0.98
N SER A 18 -0.10 -9.11 0.72
CA SER A 18 1.31 -8.77 0.87
C SER A 18 2.18 -9.55 -0.11
N PHE A 19 3.31 -8.96 -0.51
CA PHE A 19 4.34 -9.55 -1.36
C PHE A 19 5.72 -9.23 -0.80
N LYS A 20 6.79 -9.92 -1.24
CA LYS A 20 8.14 -9.74 -0.68
C LYS A 20 9.22 -9.76 -1.75
N ARG A 21 10.33 -9.08 -1.46
CA ARG A 21 11.57 -9.13 -2.25
C ARG A 21 12.77 -9.13 -1.30
N GLY A 22 13.47 -10.26 -1.23
CA GLY A 22 14.54 -10.45 -0.25
C GLY A 22 14.02 -10.25 1.18
N PRO A 23 14.67 -9.39 2.00
CA PRO A 23 14.22 -9.11 3.37
C PRO A 23 13.02 -8.14 3.44
N ALA A 24 12.72 -7.41 2.36
CA ALA A 24 11.66 -6.41 2.34
C ALA A 24 10.28 -7.06 2.13
N ALA A 25 9.36 -6.85 3.06
CA ALA A 25 7.97 -7.27 3.01
C ALA A 25 7.05 -6.09 2.73
N PHE A 26 6.25 -6.18 1.68
CA PHE A 26 5.31 -5.14 1.26
C PHE A 26 3.88 -5.56 1.57
N THR A 27 3.10 -4.68 2.20
CA THR A 27 1.68 -4.92 2.48
C THR A 27 0.81 -3.89 1.77
N VAL A 28 -0.21 -4.37 1.06
CA VAL A 28 -1.15 -3.54 0.32
C VAL A 28 -2.41 -3.34 1.14
N PHE A 29 -2.82 -2.08 1.27
CA PHE A 29 -4.05 -1.66 1.93
C PHE A 29 -4.93 -0.88 0.96
N LYS A 30 -6.23 -1.16 0.96
CA LYS A 30 -7.25 -0.34 0.29
C LYS A 30 -7.79 0.67 1.29
N ILE A 31 -7.61 1.95 1.01
CA ILE A 31 -8.11 3.05 1.81
C ILE A 31 -9.52 3.39 1.31
N SER A 32 -10.51 3.27 2.20
CA SER A 32 -11.90 3.63 1.95
C SER A 32 -12.32 4.76 2.87
N GLY A 33 -12.34 6.01 2.38
CA GLY A 33 -12.72 7.16 3.20
C GLY A 33 -12.52 8.50 2.52
N HIS A 34 -13.14 9.56 3.06
CA HIS A 34 -12.79 10.93 2.70
C HIS A 34 -11.39 11.29 3.21
N PRO A 35 -10.58 12.07 2.48
CA PRO A 35 -10.91 12.77 1.24
C PRO A 35 -10.67 11.96 -0.06
N ALA A 36 -10.23 10.70 0.02
CA ALA A 36 -9.83 9.93 -1.17
C ALA A 36 -10.36 8.49 -1.16
N PRO A 37 -11.64 8.28 -1.53
CA PRO A 37 -12.18 6.94 -1.67
C PRO A 37 -11.46 6.18 -2.81
N ASN A 38 -11.22 4.88 -2.59
CA ASN A 38 -10.60 3.96 -3.56
C ASN A 38 -9.12 4.26 -3.89
N ARG A 39 -8.32 4.63 -2.89
CA ARG A 39 -6.86 4.60 -2.99
C ARG A 39 -6.31 3.31 -2.40
N TYR A 40 -5.09 2.99 -2.81
CA TYR A 40 -4.30 1.89 -2.30
C TYR A 40 -3.00 2.44 -1.73
N ARG A 41 -2.64 1.99 -0.54
CA ARG A 41 -1.37 2.28 0.12
C ARG A 41 -0.53 1.01 0.12
N VAL A 42 0.77 1.16 -0.11
CA VAL A 42 1.74 0.09 0.07
C VAL A 42 2.70 0.50 1.16
N ASP A 43 2.82 -0.35 2.17
CA ASP A 43 3.80 -0.18 3.24
C ASP A 43 4.91 -1.23 3.07
N CYS A 44 6.16 -0.86 3.32
CA CYS A 44 7.30 -1.77 3.33
C CYS A 44 7.83 -1.90 4.76
N ASP A 45 8.07 -3.13 5.17
CA ASP A 45 8.81 -3.50 6.36
C ASP A 45 10.10 -4.20 5.93
N ASP A 46 11.23 -3.54 6.16
CA ASP A 46 12.58 -4.01 5.88
C ASP A 46 13.34 -4.40 7.16
N GLY A 47 12.63 -4.52 8.29
CA GLY A 47 13.21 -4.71 9.62
C GLY A 47 13.20 -3.46 10.49
N ASN A 48 12.89 -2.28 9.92
CA ASN A 48 12.67 -1.03 10.68
C ASN A 48 11.18 -0.75 10.95
N GLY A 49 10.31 -1.73 10.70
CA GLY A 49 8.86 -1.59 10.83
C GLY A 49 8.19 -1.05 9.57
N PRO A 50 6.85 -1.13 9.50
CA PRO A 50 6.10 -0.77 8.30
C PRO A 50 6.13 0.74 8.05
N ASN A 51 6.69 1.13 6.91
CA ASN A 51 6.75 2.51 6.44
C ASN A 51 6.03 2.66 5.10
N GLU A 52 5.25 3.74 4.94
CA GLU A 52 4.53 3.99 3.68
C GLU A 52 5.53 4.22 2.54
N VAL A 53 5.42 3.39 1.50
CA VAL A 53 6.21 3.48 0.28
C VAL A 53 5.51 4.35 -0.74
N CYS A 54 4.24 4.05 -1.00
CA CYS A 54 3.48 4.75 -2.02
C CYS A 54 1.98 4.68 -1.79
N THR A 55 1.29 5.65 -2.39
CA THR A 55 -0.17 5.64 -2.51
C THR A 55 -0.57 5.85 -3.97
N PHE A 56 -1.50 5.03 -4.47
CA PHE A 56 -2.03 5.14 -5.83
C PHE A 56 -3.55 4.91 -5.88
N SER A 57 -4.18 5.19 -7.03
CA SER A 57 -5.58 4.85 -7.27
C SER A 57 -5.69 3.86 -8.43
N ASN A 58 -6.88 3.26 -8.61
CA ASN A 58 -7.14 2.45 -9.81
C ASN A 58 -7.53 3.31 -11.03
N LYS A 59 -7.53 4.65 -10.92
CA LYS A 59 -7.93 5.51 -12.04
C LYS A 59 -6.82 5.53 -13.09
N PRO A 60 -7.12 5.24 -14.37
CA PRO A 60 -6.15 5.35 -15.44
C PRO A 60 -5.66 6.80 -15.55
N GLY A 61 -4.35 6.98 -15.74
CA GLY A 61 -3.71 8.29 -15.85
C GLY A 61 -3.40 8.98 -14.53
N GLU A 62 -3.82 8.45 -13.37
CA GLU A 62 -3.40 9.00 -12.08
C GLU A 62 -2.00 8.45 -11.69
N PRO A 63 -1.00 9.32 -11.48
CA PRO A 63 0.34 8.86 -11.12
C PRO A 63 0.36 8.29 -9.69
N THR A 64 1.25 7.32 -9.47
CA THR A 64 1.55 6.81 -8.12
C THR A 64 2.37 7.84 -7.35
N LYS A 65 1.94 8.13 -6.13
CA LYS A 65 2.65 9.04 -5.24
C LYS A 65 3.61 8.24 -4.38
N TRP A 66 4.90 8.32 -4.69
CA TRP A 66 5.97 7.71 -3.91
C TRP A 66 6.38 8.61 -2.73
N ARG A 67 6.81 8.00 -1.62
CA ARG A 67 7.23 8.70 -0.41
C ARG A 67 8.75 8.73 -0.29
N GLY A 68 9.29 9.89 0.05
CA GLY A 68 10.69 10.04 0.44
C GLY A 68 11.66 9.48 -0.59
N ALA A 69 12.58 8.62 -0.14
CA ALA A 69 13.63 8.02 -0.94
C ALA A 69 13.12 7.09 -2.06
N TRP A 70 11.87 6.63 -2.00
CA TRP A 70 11.28 5.81 -3.05
C TRP A 70 10.99 6.59 -4.34
N ASN A 71 11.05 7.92 -4.33
CA ASN A 71 10.72 8.71 -5.51
C ASN A 71 11.83 8.57 -6.57
N GLY A 72 11.53 7.83 -7.64
CA GLY A 72 12.49 7.54 -8.72
C GLY A 72 13.32 6.27 -8.49
N ASP A 73 12.96 5.46 -7.49
CA ASP A 73 13.64 4.20 -7.21
C ASP A 73 13.39 3.16 -8.32
N GLU A 74 14.40 2.34 -8.63
CA GLU A 74 14.30 1.26 -9.63
C GLU A 74 13.21 0.23 -9.31
N TRP A 75 12.83 0.10 -8.04
CA TRP A 75 11.80 -0.85 -7.61
C TRP A 75 10.40 -0.30 -7.79
N CYS A 76 10.22 0.99 -8.11
CA CYS A 76 8.91 1.62 -8.24
C CYS A 76 7.98 0.85 -9.18
N GLN A 77 8.47 0.54 -10.39
CA GLN A 77 7.67 -0.18 -11.39
C GLN A 77 7.27 -1.57 -10.89
N TRP A 78 8.23 -2.32 -10.34
CA TRP A 78 7.99 -3.66 -9.84
C TRP A 78 7.01 -3.66 -8.65
N ILE A 79 7.19 -2.77 -7.66
CA ILE A 79 6.29 -2.65 -6.50
C ILE A 79 4.86 -2.35 -6.96
N GLN A 80 4.71 -1.44 -7.93
CA GLN A 80 3.41 -1.09 -8.47
C GLN A 80 2.73 -2.27 -9.17
N GLU A 81 3.47 -3.02 -9.99
CA GLU A 81 2.95 -4.21 -10.68
C GLU A 81 2.51 -5.30 -9.70
N GLN A 82 3.32 -5.59 -8.67
CA GLN A 82 2.96 -6.58 -7.65
C GLN A 82 1.76 -6.13 -6.83
N ALA A 83 1.70 -4.86 -6.44
CA ALA A 83 0.55 -4.31 -5.73
C ALA A 83 -0.73 -4.42 -6.57
N ARG A 84 -0.66 -4.16 -7.88
CA ARG A 84 -1.80 -4.33 -8.79
C ARG A 84 -2.24 -5.79 -8.92
N LYS A 85 -1.31 -6.76 -8.94
CA LYS A 85 -1.64 -8.19 -8.92
C LYS A 85 -2.38 -8.56 -7.64
N VAL A 86 -1.88 -8.14 -6.48
CA VAL A 86 -2.55 -8.37 -5.20
C VAL A 86 -3.96 -7.79 -5.18
N ILE A 87 -4.16 -6.59 -5.74
CA ILE A 87 -5.49 -5.98 -5.84
C ILE A 87 -6.42 -6.75 -6.78
N ALA A 88 -5.89 -7.36 -7.85
CA ALA A 88 -6.69 -8.15 -8.78
C ALA A 88 -7.08 -9.54 -8.23
N GLU A 89 -6.29 -10.07 -7.29
CA GLU A 89 -6.53 -11.37 -6.65
C GLU A 89 -7.35 -11.28 -5.34
N ALA A 90 -7.55 -10.07 -4.79
CA ALA A 90 -8.24 -9.80 -3.54
C ALA A 90 -9.72 -9.42 -3.71
#